data_AF-A0A7J7QXB2-F1
#
_entry.id   AF-A0A7J7QXB2-F1
#
_cell.length_a   1.000
_cell.length_b   1.000
_cell.length_c   1.000
_cell.angle_alpha   90.00
_cell.angle_beta   90.00
_cell.angle_gamma   90.00
#
_symmetry.space_group_name_H-M   'P 1'
#
loop_
_entity.id
_entity.type
_entity.pdbx_description
1 polymer ?
#
loop_
_entity_poly.entity_id
_entity_poly.type
_entity_poly.pdbx_seq_one_letter_code
_entity_poly.pdbx_strand_id
1 'polypeptide(L)'
;MELNEHSLVIDTLKEVDETRKCFRMVGGVLVERTVKEVLPALENNKEQIQKIIETLTQQLQAKGKELNEFREKHNIRLMGEDEKPAKENSEGAGAKASSAGVLVS
;
A
#
# COMPACT_ATOMS: atom_id res chain seq x y z
N MET A 1 -6.47 3.05 0.11
CA MET A 1 -7.87 3.45 0.34
C MET A 1 -7.96 4.95 0.62
N GLU A 2 -7.30 5.45 1.67
CA GLU A 2 -7.30 6.89 2.01
C GLU A 2 -6.85 7.83 0.89
N LEU A 3 -5.84 7.44 0.10
CA LEU A 3 -5.38 8.25 -1.03
C LEU A 3 -6.46 8.49 -2.09
N ASN A 4 -7.24 7.45 -2.38
CA ASN A 4 -8.31 7.52 -3.38
C ASN A 4 -9.48 8.34 -2.84
N GLU A 5 -9.79 8.18 -1.56
CA GLU A 5 -10.81 8.97 -0.86
C GLU A 5 -10.46 10.46 -0.87
N HIS A 6 -9.22 10.81 -0.50
CA HIS A 6 -8.74 12.19 -0.58
C HIS A 6 -8.81 12.74 -2.00
N SER A 7 -8.49 11.92 -3.01
CA SER A 7 -8.58 12.35 -4.41
C SER A 7 -10.02 12.67 -4.82
N LEU A 8 -10.97 11.79 -4.49
CA LEU A 8 -12.40 12.00 -4.78
C LEU A 8 -12.93 13.28 -4.11
N VAL A 9 -12.57 13.50 -2.83
CA VAL A 9 -13.01 14.70 -2.10
C VAL A 9 -12.38 15.96 -2.68
N ILE A 10 -11.11 15.93 -3.09
CA ILE A 10 -10.45 17.07 -3.74
C ILE A 10 -11.12 17.38 -5.08
N ASP A 11 -11.38 16.37 -5.91
CA ASP A 11 -11.98 16.55 -7.24
C ASP A 11 -13.38 17.16 -7.13
N THR A 12 -14.19 16.68 -6.18
CA THR A 12 -15.52 17.26 -5.93
C THR A 12 -15.46 18.68 -5.36
N LEU A 13 -14.49 19.00 -4.49
CA LEU A 13 -14.35 20.36 -3.94
C LEU A 13 -13.79 21.37 -4.92
N LYS A 14 -13.06 20.95 -5.96
CA LYS A 14 -12.55 21.83 -7.02
C LYS A 14 -13.66 22.44 -7.89
N GLU A 15 -14.78 21.75 -8.01
CA GLU A 15 -15.95 22.25 -8.76
C GLU A 15 -16.82 23.20 -7.92
N VAL A 16 -16.51 23.35 -6.63
CA VAL A 16 -17.29 24.14 -5.67
C VAL A 16 -16.62 25.50 -5.45
N ASP A 17 -17.46 26.54 -5.32
CA ASP A 17 -16.99 27.90 -5.04
C ASP A 17 -16.13 27.98 -3.77
N GLU A 18 -14.98 28.64 -3.89
CA GLU A 18 -13.97 28.78 -2.83
C GLU A 18 -14.47 29.47 -1.56
N THR A 19 -15.46 30.35 -1.69
CA THR A 19 -16.05 31.11 -0.58
C THR A 19 -17.15 30.34 0.14
N ARG A 20 -17.60 29.21 -0.43
CA ARG A 20 -18.62 28.37 0.19
C ARG A 20 -18.13 27.82 1.52
N LYS A 21 -19.03 27.82 2.50
CA LYS A 21 -18.79 27.20 3.80
C LYS A 21 -18.56 25.70 3.64
N CYS A 22 -17.50 25.22 4.26
CA CYS A 22 -17.11 23.82 4.35
C CYS A 22 -17.05 23.42 5.83
N PHE A 23 -17.41 22.19 6.15
CA PHE A 23 -17.42 21.69 7.51
C PHE A 23 -16.48 20.50 7.63
N ARG A 24 -15.51 20.58 8.53
CA ARG A 24 -14.54 19.51 8.79
C ARG A 24 -14.85 18.84 10.12
N MET A 25 -15.03 17.53 10.12
CA MET A 25 -15.19 16.75 11.35
C MET A 25 -13.81 16.40 11.93
N VAL A 26 -13.58 16.75 13.20
CA VAL A 26 -12.35 16.42 13.95
C VAL A 26 -12.75 15.94 15.35
N GLY A 27 -12.47 14.67 15.66
CA GLY A 27 -12.72 14.11 17.00
C GLY A 27 -14.17 14.24 17.49
N GLY A 28 -15.15 14.20 16.57
CA GLY A 28 -16.58 14.38 16.89
C GLY A 28 -17.07 15.83 16.92
N VAL A 29 -16.20 16.82 16.75
CA VAL A 29 -16.56 18.24 16.62
C VAL A 29 -16.56 18.64 15.15
N LEU A 30 -17.60 19.35 14.73
CA LEU A 30 -17.70 19.91 13.38
C LEU A 30 -17.16 21.35 13.39
N VAL A 31 -16.09 21.59 12.62
CA VAL A 31 -15.44 22.90 12.51
C VAL A 31 -15.86 23.56 11.21
N GLU A 32 -16.42 24.76 11.30
CA GLU A 32 -16.74 25.60 10.14
C GLU A 32 -15.45 26.22 9.57
N ARG A 33 -15.29 26.08 8.26
CA ARG A 33 -14.18 26.58 7.42
C ARG A 33 -14.74 27.01 6.07
N THR A 34 -13.87 27.47 5.18
CA THR A 34 -14.21 27.70 3.77
C THR A 34 -13.51 26.70 2.86
N VAL A 35 -14.00 26.51 1.63
CA VAL A 35 -13.35 25.61 0.66
C VAL A 35 -11.90 26.02 0.41
N LYS A 36 -11.63 27.33 0.27
CA LYS A 36 -10.26 27.87 0.13
C LYS A 36 -9.30 27.50 1.27
N GLU A 37 -9.81 27.25 2.48
CA GLU A 37 -8.99 26.87 3.64
C GLU A 37 -8.80 25.35 3.74
N VAL A 38 -9.79 24.59 3.28
CA VAL A 38 -9.81 23.12 3.40
C VAL A 38 -9.08 22.44 2.25
N LEU A 39 -9.22 22.96 1.03
CA LEU A 39 -8.67 22.35 -0.18
C LEU A 39 -7.14 22.23 -0.14
N PRO A 40 -6.37 23.26 0.25
CA PRO A 40 -4.91 23.12 0.38
C PRO A 40 -4.50 22.13 1.47
N ALA A 41 -5.29 22.04 2.55
CA ALA A 41 -5.01 21.08 3.62
C ALA A 41 -5.21 19.64 3.10
N LEU A 42 -6.26 19.37 2.34
CA LEU A 42 -6.50 18.04 1.76
C LEU A 42 -5.40 17.64 0.78
N GLU A 43 -4.97 18.56 -0.09
CA GLU A 43 -3.88 18.31 -1.05
C GLU A 43 -2.56 18.01 -0.33
N ASN A 44 -2.20 18.81 0.68
CA ASN A 44 -0.98 18.58 1.46
C ASN A 44 -1.01 17.24 2.21
N ASN A 45 -2.15 16.88 2.82
CA ASN A 45 -2.30 15.61 3.52
C ASN A 45 -2.17 14.42 2.55
N LYS A 46 -2.78 14.52 1.36
CA LYS A 46 -2.65 13.51 0.30
C LYS A 46 -1.19 13.29 -0.09
N GLU A 47 -0.44 14.37 -0.34
CA GLU A 47 0.98 14.28 -0.70
C GLU A 47 1.84 13.67 0.43
N GLN A 48 1.58 14.05 1.68
CA GLN A 48 2.29 13.49 2.82
C GLN A 48 2.06 11.98 2.95
N ILE A 49 0.81 11.53 2.78
CA ILE A 49 0.48 10.09 2.78
C ILE A 49 1.26 9.36 1.68
N GLN A 50 1.33 9.91 0.47
CA GLN A 50 2.11 9.31 -0.63
C GLN A 50 3.60 9.17 -0.27
N LYS A 51 4.21 10.24 0.26
CA LYS A 51 5.63 10.23 0.66
C LYS A 51 5.91 9.19 1.76
N ILE A 52 4.99 9.04 2.71
CA ILE A 52 5.11 8.03 3.77
C ILE A 52 5.04 6.62 3.18
N ILE A 53 4.11 6.36 2.25
CA ILE A 53 4.00 5.05 1.57
C ILE A 53 5.30 4.73 0.83
N GLU A 54 5.85 5.68 0.07
CA GLU A 54 7.12 5.51 -0.64
C GLU A 54 8.26 5.20 0.32
N THR A 55 8.36 5.96 1.42
CA THR A 55 9.40 5.77 2.44
C THR A 55 9.31 4.39 3.08
N LEU A 56 8.11 3.95 3.47
CA LEU A 56 7.89 2.62 4.05
C LEU A 56 8.19 1.50 3.05
N THR A 57 7.87 1.71 1.77
CA THR A 57 8.19 0.75 0.70
C THR A 57 9.70 0.59 0.53
N GLN A 58 10.44 1.71 0.54
CA GLN A 58 11.90 1.68 0.49
C GLN A 58 12.50 0.99 1.71
N GLN A 59 11.98 1.26 2.91
CA GLN A 59 12.42 0.58 4.14
C GLN A 59 12.17 -0.93 4.08
N LEU A 60 11.02 -1.36 3.57
CA LEU A 60 10.73 -2.78 3.37
C LEU A 60 11.71 -3.44 2.39
N GLN A 61 12.00 -2.80 1.26
CA GLN A 61 12.94 -3.31 0.28
C GLN A 61 14.37 -3.37 0.83
N ALA A 62 14.82 -2.33 1.54
CA ALA A 62 16.12 -2.29 2.18
C ALA A 62 16.26 -3.42 3.21
N LYS A 63 15.27 -3.58 4.08
CA LYS A 63 15.25 -4.66 5.07
C LYS A 63 15.14 -6.05 4.45
N GLY A 64 14.40 -6.19 3.35
CA GLY A 64 14.34 -7.44 2.59
C GLY A 64 15.70 -7.85 2.03
N LYS A 65 16.47 -6.89 1.50
CA LYS A 65 17.84 -7.12 1.03
C LYS A 65 18.78 -7.49 2.17
N GLU A 66 18.74 -6.73 3.27
CA GLU A 66 19.54 -7.03 4.47
C GLU A 66 19.26 -8.44 5.00
N LEU A 67 17.99 -8.86 5.04
CA LEU A 67 17.59 -10.20 5.47
C LEU A 67 18.13 -11.28 4.52
N ASN A 68 18.04 -11.07 3.21
CA ASN A 68 18.55 -12.04 2.23
C ASN A 68 20.07 -12.17 2.31
N GLU A 69 20.79 -11.04 2.38
CA GLU A 69 22.24 -11.05 2.56
C GLU A 69 22.66 -11.75 3.87
N PHE A 70 21.91 -11.53 4.96
CA PHE A 70 22.19 -12.19 6.23
C PHE A 70 21.95 -13.70 6.14
N ARG A 71 20.90 -14.13 5.44
CA ARG A 71 20.63 -15.57 5.19
C ARG A 71 21.76 -16.22 4.40
N GLU A 72 22.22 -15.57 3.34
CA GLU A 72 23.31 -16.08 2.48
C GLU A 72 24.64 -16.15 3.25
N LYS A 73 25.01 -15.07 3.95
CA LYS A 73 26.27 -14.98 4.72
C LYS A 73 26.37 -16.02 5.83
N HIS A 74 25.25 -16.39 6.43
CA HIS A 74 25.21 -17.30 7.58
C HIS A 74 24.60 -18.67 7.25
N ASN A 75 24.33 -18.97 5.98
CA ASN A 75 23.67 -20.21 5.52
C ASN A 75 22.40 -20.55 6.32
N ILE A 76 21.64 -19.53 6.73
CA ILE A 76 20.44 -19.70 7.55
C ILE A 76 19.33 -20.25 6.65
N ARG A 77 18.93 -21.50 6.91
CA ARG A 77 17.78 -22.14 6.28
C ARG A 77 16.56 -21.94 7.15
N LEU A 78 15.47 -21.47 6.55
CA LEU A 78 14.17 -21.49 7.20
C LEU A 78 13.73 -22.97 7.30
N MET A 79 13.67 -23.47 8.52
CA MET A 79 13.21 -24.82 8.81
C MET A 79 11.72 -24.90 8.42
N GLY A 80 11.46 -25.44 7.23
CA GLY A 80 10.12 -25.47 6.59
C GLY A 80 10.11 -25.26 5.07
N GLU A 81 11.22 -24.85 4.44
CA GLU A 81 11.30 -24.67 2.98
C GLU A 81 12.11 -25.78 2.26
N ASP A 82 12.73 -26.70 3.03
CA ASP A 82 13.40 -27.90 2.52
C ASP A 82 12.40 -29.04 2.25
N GLU A 83 11.43 -28.84 1.35
CA GLU A 83 10.78 -29.95 0.63
C GLU A 83 10.51 -29.58 -0.84
N LYS A 84 11.56 -29.20 -1.55
CA LYS A 84 11.67 -29.53 -2.98
C LYS A 84 13.06 -30.09 -3.28
N PRO A 85 13.23 -31.42 -3.29
CA PRO A 85 14.45 -32.00 -3.82
C PRO A 85 14.53 -31.77 -5.33
N ALA A 86 15.74 -31.47 -5.81
CA ALA A 86 16.02 -31.26 -7.22
C ALA A 86 16.07 -32.60 -7.98
N LYS A 87 15.25 -32.66 -9.05
CA LYS A 87 15.32 -33.48 -10.29
C LYS A 87 15.25 -35.02 -10.19
N GLU A 88 14.24 -35.60 -10.85
CA GLU A 88 14.42 -36.72 -11.79
C GLU A 88 13.23 -36.85 -12.77
N ASN A 89 13.54 -37.28 -14.00
CA ASN A 89 12.67 -37.36 -15.17
C ASN A 89 11.80 -38.63 -15.12
N SER A 90 10.47 -38.53 -15.22
CA SER A 90 9.56 -39.65 -15.54
C SER A 90 8.17 -39.14 -15.93
N GLU A 91 7.67 -39.63 -17.06
CA GLU A 91 6.32 -39.42 -17.59
C GLU A 91 5.23 -39.89 -16.62
N GLY A 92 4.05 -39.25 -16.63
CA GLY A 92 2.86 -39.80 -15.95
C GLY A 92 1.77 -38.78 -15.66
N ALA A 93 0.59 -39.01 -16.23
CA ALA A 93 -0.59 -38.17 -16.17
C ALA A 93 -1.26 -38.08 -14.78
N GLY A 94 -2.01 -37.00 -14.54
CA GLY A 94 -3.25 -37.07 -13.76
C GLY A 94 -3.44 -36.08 -12.60
N ALA A 95 -4.51 -35.27 -12.75
CA ALA A 95 -5.46 -34.82 -11.72
C ALA A 95 -5.14 -33.61 -10.79
N LYS A 96 -5.90 -32.52 -11.08
CA LYS A 96 -6.52 -31.49 -10.23
C LYS A 96 -6.27 -31.51 -8.70
N ALA A 97 -5.96 -30.33 -8.13
CA ALA A 97 -6.84 -29.59 -7.20
C ALA A 97 -6.20 -28.29 -6.65
N SER A 98 -6.90 -27.17 -6.87
CA SER A 98 -7.25 -26.14 -5.86
C SER A 98 -6.17 -25.42 -5.04
N SER A 99 -5.89 -24.15 -5.37
CA SER A 99 -6.30 -23.00 -4.53
C SER A 99 -5.74 -21.67 -5.08
N ALA A 100 -6.57 -20.63 -4.98
CA ALA A 100 -6.48 -19.36 -5.68
C ALA A 100 -5.20 -18.55 -5.39
N GLY A 101 -4.49 -18.19 -6.47
CA GLY A 101 -3.51 -17.10 -6.48
C GLY A 101 -4.01 -16.00 -7.41
N VAL A 102 -4.25 -14.80 -6.88
CA VAL A 102 -4.54 -13.61 -7.68
C VAL A 102 -3.21 -13.05 -8.17
N LEU A 103 -3.01 -13.03 -9.49
CA LEU A 103 -1.92 -12.31 -10.15
C LEU A 103 -2.46 -10.97 -10.63
N VAL A 104 -1.78 -9.88 -10.27
CA VAL A 104 -2.04 -8.53 -10.78
C VAL A 104 -1.01 -8.24 -11.87
N SER A 105 -1.49 -7.84 -13.05
CA SER A 105 -0.71 -7.41 -14.21
C SER A 105 -0.10 -6.02 -14.01
#